data_AF-A0A151TK16-F1
#
_entry.id   AF-A0A151TK16-F1
#
_cell.length_a   1.000
_cell.length_b   1.000
_cell.length_c   1.000
_cell.angle_alpha   90.00
_cell.angle_beta   90.00
_cell.angle_gamma   90.00
#
_symmetry.space_group_name_H-M   'P 1'
#
loop_
_entity.id
_entity.type
_entity.pdbx_description
1 polymer ?
#
loop_
_entity_poly.entity_id
_entity_poly.type
_entity_poly.pdbx_seq_one_letter_code
_entity_poly.pdbx_strand_id
1 'polypeptide(L)'
;MHQKQNTPTVIFCDNKSTIALCKNPVFHGRSKHIDIRFHKIRELVAEKEVAIEYCPTEEQVADIFTKPLKVELFYKLKRMFGMIQT
;
A
#
# COMPACT_ATOMS: atom_id res chain seq x y z
N MET A 1 -1.55 0.43 -25.54
CA MET A 1 -2.03 -0.90 -25.09
C MET A 1 -3.06 -0.66 -23.99
N HIS A 2 -4.35 -0.85 -24.25
CA HIS A 2 -5.38 -0.76 -23.21
C HIS A 2 -5.74 -2.18 -22.79
N GLN A 3 -5.02 -2.71 -21.80
CA GLN A 3 -5.47 -3.93 -21.14
C GLN A 3 -6.64 -3.57 -20.23
N LYS A 4 -7.78 -4.22 -20.45
CA LYS A 4 -8.99 -4.00 -19.67
C LYS A 4 -8.83 -4.72 -18.34
N GLN A 5 -8.96 -4.00 -17.24
CA GLN A 5 -8.93 -4.58 -15.90
C GLN A 5 -10.29 -5.23 -15.61
N ASN A 6 -10.29 -6.51 -15.24
CA ASN A 6 -11.53 -7.25 -14.93
C ASN A 6 -11.92 -7.17 -13.45
N THR A 7 -10.96 -6.94 -12.57
CA THR A 7 -11.12 -6.89 -11.10
C THR A 7 -10.23 -5.80 -10.52
N PRO A 8 -10.63 -5.14 -9.40
CA PRO A 8 -9.81 -4.10 -8.78
C PRO A 8 -8.39 -4.59 -8.49
N THR A 9 -7.38 -3.74 -8.72
CA THR A 9 -6.01 -4.03 -8.29
C THR A 9 -5.92 -3.89 -6.77
N VAL A 10 -5.51 -4.96 -6.09
CA VAL A 10 -5.31 -4.93 -4.62
C VAL A 10 -3.97 -4.28 -4.30
N ILE A 11 -4.02 -3.22 -3.49
CA ILE A 11 -2.85 -2.53 -2.95
C ILE A 11 -2.77 -2.83 -1.45
N PHE A 12 -1.65 -3.42 -1.04
CA PHE A 12 -1.36 -3.73 0.35
C PHE A 12 -0.73 -2.54 1.07
N CYS A 13 -1.25 -2.17 2.24
CA CYS A 13 -0.76 -1.06 3.05
C CYS A 13 -0.66 -1.48 4.53
N ASP A 14 0.44 -1.10 5.19
CA ASP A 14 0.65 -1.33 6.62
C ASP A 14 0.09 -0.21 7.50
N ASN A 15 -0.14 0.97 6.92
CA ASN A 15 -0.66 2.12 7.63
C ASN A 15 -2.19 2.11 7.70
N LYS A 16 -2.74 1.64 8.82
CA LYS A 16 -4.18 1.63 9.09
C LYS A 16 -4.83 3.01 8.97
N SER A 17 -4.13 4.09 9.32
CA SER A 17 -4.63 5.46 9.18
C SER A 17 -4.78 5.84 7.71
N THR A 18 -3.83 5.47 6.85
CA THR A 18 -3.94 5.62 5.39
C THR A 18 -5.14 4.84 4.85
N ILE A 19 -5.32 3.59 5.27
CA ILE A 19 -6.47 2.77 4.84
C ILE A 19 -7.79 3.43 5.27
N ALA A 20 -7.87 3.90 6.51
CA ALA A 20 -9.04 4.59 7.04
C ALA A 20 -9.31 5.89 6.27
N LEU A 21 -8.27 6.68 5.95
CA LEU A 21 -8.37 7.91 5.15
C LEU A 21 -8.88 7.65 3.73
N CYS A 22 -8.53 6.52 3.12
CA CYS A 22 -9.06 6.12 1.81
C CYS A 22 -10.52 5.69 1.87
N LYS A 23 -11.00 5.15 3.01
CA LYS A 23 -12.37 4.66 3.18
C LYS A 23 -13.34 5.71 3.74
N ASN A 24 -12.88 6.57 4.66
CA ASN A 24 -13.69 7.53 5.39
C ASN A 24 -12.99 8.91 5.44
N PRO A 25 -13.63 9.99 4.96
CA PRO A 25 -13.00 11.30 4.84
C PRO A 25 -12.93 12.11 6.14
N VAL A 26 -13.35 11.58 7.30
CA VAL A 26 -13.64 12.36 8.52
C VAL A 26 -12.38 12.92 9.23
N PHE A 27 -11.17 12.67 8.72
CA PHE A 27 -9.94 13.23 9.29
C PHE A 27 -9.58 14.59 8.67
N HIS A 28 -9.84 15.66 9.43
CA HIS A 28 -9.59 17.06 9.07
C HIS A 28 -8.12 17.46 9.32
N GLY A 29 -7.17 16.76 8.70
CA GLY A 29 -5.74 17.04 8.84
C GLY A 29 -5.22 18.01 7.76
N ARG A 30 -4.64 19.15 8.17
CA ARG A 30 -4.09 20.19 7.26
C ARG A 30 -2.78 19.74 6.59
N SER A 31 -2.83 18.83 5.61
CA SER A 31 -1.65 18.42 4.83
C SER A 31 -2.00 18.26 3.36
N LYS A 32 -1.83 19.33 2.58
CA LYS A 32 -2.17 19.40 1.16
C LYS A 32 -1.61 18.24 0.31
N HIS A 33 -0.37 17.80 0.59
CA HIS A 33 0.26 16.66 -0.12
C HIS A 33 -0.34 15.30 0.20
N ILE A 34 -0.93 15.16 1.39
CA ILE A 34 -1.72 14.00 1.78
C ILE A 34 -3.03 14.10 1.00
N ASP A 35 -3.77 15.20 1.14
CA ASP A 35 -5.10 15.39 0.53
C ASP A 35 -5.12 15.04 -0.97
N ILE A 36 -4.21 15.60 -1.78
CA ILE A 36 -4.20 15.36 -3.24
C ILE A 36 -4.05 13.87 -3.59
N ARG A 37 -3.12 13.16 -2.93
CA ARG A 37 -2.90 11.73 -3.19
C ARG A 37 -4.08 10.88 -2.72
N PHE A 38 -4.67 11.23 -1.58
CA PHE A 38 -5.84 10.54 -1.07
C PHE A 38 -7.09 10.78 -1.92
N HIS A 39 -7.30 11.99 -2.46
CA HIS A 39 -8.38 12.25 -3.40
C HIS A 39 -8.32 11.30 -4.60
N LYS A 40 -7.13 11.16 -5.22
CA LYS A 40 -7.02 10.27 -6.38
C LYS A 40 -7.24 8.80 -6.03
N ILE A 41 -6.66 8.34 -4.92
CA ILE A 41 -6.84 6.94 -4.50
C ILE A 41 -8.31 6.66 -4.15
N ARG A 42 -9.01 7.61 -3.52
CA ARG A 42 -10.45 7.48 -3.22
C ARG A 42 -11.29 7.35 -4.48
N GLU A 43 -11.02 8.17 -5.49
CA GLU A 43 -11.68 8.06 -6.80
C GLU A 43 -11.50 6.66 -7.38
N LEU A 44 -10.25 6.16 -7.42
CA LEU A 44 -9.95 4.82 -7.95
C LEU A 44 -10.61 3.70 -7.14
N VAL A 45 -10.71 3.85 -5.81
CA VAL A 45 -11.42 2.89 -4.95
C VAL A 45 -12.93 2.94 -5.21
N ALA A 46 -13.51 4.13 -5.38
CA ALA A 46 -14.93 4.32 -5.68
C ALA A 46 -15.30 3.77 -7.07
N GLU A 47 -14.41 3.94 -8.05
CA GLU A 47 -14.52 3.40 -9.41
C GLU A 47 -14.27 1.87 -9.47
N LYS A 48 -13.88 1.25 -8.35
CA LYS A 48 -13.49 -0.17 -8.25
C LYS A 48 -12.28 -0.53 -9.14
N GLU A 49 -11.43 0.44 -9.43
CA GLU A 49 -10.15 0.23 -10.09
C GLU A 49 -9.08 -0.25 -9.10
N VAL A 50 -9.22 0.10 -7.82
CA VAL A 50 -8.29 -0.27 -6.75
C VAL A 50 -9.05 -0.77 -5.52
N ALA A 51 -8.50 -1.77 -4.84
CA ALA A 51 -8.90 -2.16 -3.48
C ALA A 51 -7.71 -2.01 -2.54
N ILE A 52 -7.93 -1.56 -1.30
CA ILE A 52 -6.86 -1.40 -0.32
C ILE A 52 -7.07 -2.36 0.84
N GLU A 53 -6.05 -3.17 1.06
CA GLU A 53 -6.02 -4.19 2.11
C GLU A 53 -4.88 -3.95 3.09
N TYR A 54 -5.12 -4.31 4.35
CA TYR A 54 -4.12 -4.20 5.38
C TYR A 54 -3.10 -5.33 5.23
N CYS A 55 -1.81 -4.98 5.29
CA CYS A 55 -0.70 -5.92 5.34
C CYS A 55 0.21 -5.55 6.52
N PRO A 56 0.49 -6.45 7.47
CA PRO A 56 1.45 -6.18 8.55
C PRO A 56 2.81 -5.77 8.00
N THR A 57 3.52 -4.86 8.69
CA THR A 57 4.88 -4.44 8.31
C THR A 57 5.84 -5.63 8.17
N GLU A 58 5.66 -6.68 8.97
CA GLU A 58 6.47 -7.90 8.93
C GLU A 58 6.22 -8.77 7.69
N GLU A 59 5.23 -8.41 6.87
CA GLU A 59 4.84 -9.09 5.63
C GLU A 59 4.85 -8.15 4.42
N GLN A 60 5.08 -6.85 4.64
CA GLN A 60 5.14 -5.84 3.58
C GLN A 60 6.47 -5.93 2.83
N VAL A 61 6.55 -6.80 1.83
CA VAL A 61 7.77 -7.04 1.04
C VAL A 61 8.30 -5.78 0.35
N ALA A 62 7.43 -4.81 0.02
CA ALA A 62 7.84 -3.54 -0.57
C ALA A 62 8.77 -2.71 0.33
N ASP A 63 8.79 -2.97 1.65
CA ASP A 63 9.64 -2.26 2.59
C ASP A 63 11.13 -2.48 2.35
N ILE A 64 11.53 -3.59 1.72
CA ILE A 64 12.91 -3.86 1.31
C ILE A 64 13.46 -2.73 0.42
N PHE A 65 12.59 -2.12 -0.40
CA PHE A 65 12.98 -1.11 -1.37
C PHE A 65 12.89 0.32 -0.84
N THR A 66 12.25 0.53 0.32
CA THR A 66 11.87 1.88 0.77
C THR A 66 12.37 2.23 2.17
N LYS A 67 12.79 1.25 2.98
CA LYS A 67 13.17 1.46 4.38
C LYS A 67 14.52 0.82 4.72
N PRO A 68 15.33 1.43 5.60
CA PRO A 68 16.44 0.73 6.26
C PRO A 68 15.87 -0.23 7.31
N LEU A 69 15.83 -1.51 7.02
CA LEU A 69 15.23 -2.54 7.88
C LEU A 69 16.25 -3.14 8.86
N LYS A 70 15.74 -3.62 10.01
CA LYS A 70 16.51 -4.50 10.90
C LYS A 70 16.87 -5.78 10.16
N VAL A 71 18.05 -6.32 10.41
CA VAL A 71 18.63 -7.49 9.71
C VAL A 71 17.65 -8.68 9.68
N GLU A 72 17.03 -9.01 10.81
CA GLU A 72 16.07 -10.11 10.92
C GLU A 72 14.84 -9.92 10.00
N LEU A 73 14.27 -8.71 10.00
CA LEU A 73 13.12 -8.38 9.17
C LEU A 73 13.51 -8.33 7.69
N PHE A 74 14.68 -7.80 7.37
CA PHE A 74 15.21 -7.80 6.01
C PHE A 74 15.33 -9.23 5.45
N TYR A 75 15.92 -10.16 6.20
CA TYR A 75 16.03 -11.55 5.76
C TYR A 75 14.66 -12.25 5.63
N LYS A 76 13.73 -11.97 6.55
CA LYS A 76 12.35 -12.47 6.45
C LYS A 76 11.70 -12.01 5.15
N LEU A 77 11.69 -10.71 4.88
CA LEU A 77 11.07 -10.14 3.70
C LEU A 77 11.81 -10.54 2.42
N LYS A 78 13.14 -10.61 2.43
CA LYS A 78 13.95 -11.09 1.29
C LYS A 78 13.54 -12.50 0.88
N ARG A 79 13.35 -13.39 1.86
CA ARG A 79 12.86 -14.75 1.61
C ARG A 79 11.44 -14.74 1.05
N MET A 80 10.55 -13.89 1.56
CA MET A 80 9.19 -13.72 1.02
C MET A 80 9.18 -13.16 -0.40
N PHE A 81 10.13 -12.30 -0.76
CA PHE A 81 10.29 -11.77 -2.11
C PHE A 81 10.78 -12.83 -3.12
N GLY A 82 11.20 -14.02 -2.66
CA GLY A 82 11.74 -15.07 -3.52
C GLY A 82 13.21 -14.88 -3.90
N MET A 83 13.93 -13.97 -3.22
CA MET A 83 15.38 -13.87 -3.36
C MET A 83 16.04 -15.04 -2.63
N ILE A 84 16.39 -16.07 -3.39
CA ILE A 84 17.20 -17.20 -2.91
C ILE A 84 18.63 -16.71 -2.70
N GLN A 85 19.24 -17.09 -1.58
CA GLN A 85 20.63 -16.77 -1.27
C GLN A 85 21.53 -17.40 -2.37
N THR A 86 22.30 -16.57 -3.09
CA THR A 86 23.49 -17.00 -3.84
C THR A 86 24.63 -17.31 -2.87
#